data_AF-A0A5D2PIS1-F1
#
_entry.id   AF-A0A5D2PIS1-F1
#
_cell.length_a   1.000
_cell.length_b   1.000
_cell.length_c   1.000
_cell.angle_alpha   90.00
_cell.angle_beta   90.00
_cell.angle_gamma   90.00
#
_symmetry.space_group_name_H-M   'P 1'
#
loop_
_entity.id
_entity.type
_entity.pdbx_description
1 polymer ?
#
loop_
_entity_poly.entity_id
_entity_poly.type
_entity_poly.pdbx_seq_one_letter_code
_entity_poly.pdbx_strand_id
1 'polypeptide(L)'
;MPLLEQTSIACEKVKNMTELSQGYNMVGLSQGSLIGRGIIEFCDGGPPVKNFISLAGPHAGIASIPFCESTVICIFLDSLIKSEVYSNFVQEHLAPSGYLKIPTDITDYLKGCRFLPKLNNEIKGARNSTYKERFASLQNLVLIMFEDDTVLVPKETSWFGYYPDGAFDPILPAQETELYKEDWIGLKTLDEAGKVKFVNVSGSHLKISESDMKKYIVPYLGDHPSTESSSYEWLWRVWYLTKDVIGLNEDQPLLHTTY
;
A
#
# COMPACT_ATOMS: atom_id res chain seq x y z
N MET A 1 18.15 -5.27 3.61
CA MET A 1 18.11 -3.83 3.28
C MET A 1 16.88 -3.22 3.96
N PRO A 2 17.07 -2.24 4.87
CA PRO A 2 15.97 -1.52 5.53
C PRO A 2 15.08 -0.76 4.54
N LEU A 3 13.84 -0.53 4.92
CA LEU A 3 12.87 0.17 4.07
C LEU A 3 13.24 1.62 3.78
N LEU A 4 13.84 2.33 4.74
CA LEU A 4 14.34 3.70 4.50
C LEU A 4 15.39 3.73 3.39
N GLU A 5 16.29 2.75 3.36
CA GLU A 5 17.31 2.64 2.32
C GLU A 5 16.69 2.28 0.97
N GLN A 6 15.74 1.34 0.94
CA GLN A 6 14.97 1.00 -0.26
C GLN A 6 14.24 2.23 -0.83
N THR A 7 13.56 3.01 0.02
CA THR A 7 12.87 4.25 -0.37
C THR A 7 13.85 5.29 -0.90
N SER A 8 15.01 5.46 -0.25
CA SER A 8 16.03 6.41 -0.72
C SER A 8 16.55 6.05 -2.11
N ILE A 9 16.87 4.76 -2.33
CA ILE A 9 17.31 4.27 -3.63
C ILE A 9 16.23 4.44 -4.70
N ALA A 10 14.98 4.13 -4.35
CA ALA A 10 13.85 4.30 -5.28
C ALA A 10 13.60 5.76 -5.63
N CYS A 11 13.67 6.67 -4.65
CA CYS A 11 13.54 8.12 -4.86
C CYS A 11 14.61 8.64 -5.83
N GLU A 12 15.88 8.28 -5.63
CA GLU A 12 16.96 8.70 -6.52
C GLU A 12 16.81 8.14 -7.94
N LYS A 13 16.32 6.91 -8.09
CA LYS A 13 16.01 6.35 -9.41
C LYS A 13 14.89 7.13 -10.10
N VAL A 14 13.79 7.39 -9.39
CA VAL A 14 12.63 8.12 -9.92
C VAL A 14 13.00 9.55 -10.34
N LYS A 15 13.82 10.25 -9.55
CA LYS A 15 14.30 11.61 -9.87
C LYS A 15 15.11 11.67 -11.18
N ASN A 16 15.78 10.57 -11.54
CA ASN A 16 16.60 10.48 -12.74
C ASN A 16 15.82 10.02 -13.98
N MET A 17 14.54 9.67 -13.87
CA MET A 17 13.68 9.29 -14.99
C MET A 17 12.95 10.51 -15.54
N THR A 18 13.47 11.09 -16.61
CA THR A 18 12.91 12.33 -17.21
C THR A 18 11.49 12.11 -17.76
N GLU A 19 11.14 10.89 -18.12
CA GLU A 19 9.82 10.47 -18.56
C GLU A 19 8.75 10.65 -17.47
N LEU A 20 9.14 10.64 -16.20
CA LEU A 20 8.23 10.82 -15.06
C LEU A 20 8.06 12.30 -14.66
N SER A 21 8.80 13.23 -15.27
CA SER A 21 8.86 14.65 -14.88
C SER A 21 7.49 15.36 -14.86
N GLN A 22 6.56 14.94 -15.72
CA GLN A 22 5.19 15.49 -15.78
C GLN A 22 4.21 14.78 -14.83
N GLY A 23 4.76 13.97 -13.92
CA GLY A 23 4.05 13.16 -12.96
C GLY A 23 3.57 11.81 -13.51
N TYR A 24 3.43 10.84 -12.62
CA TYR A 24 3.26 9.43 -12.97
C TYR A 24 2.29 8.72 -12.03
N ASN A 25 1.78 7.57 -12.46
CA ASN A 25 0.96 6.68 -11.64
C ASN A 25 1.85 5.61 -11.02
N MET A 26 1.49 5.14 -9.83
CA MET A 26 2.26 4.14 -9.10
C MET A 26 1.37 3.00 -8.62
N VAL A 27 1.84 1.78 -8.81
CA VAL A 27 1.23 0.56 -8.24
C VAL A 27 2.18 -0.03 -7.22
N GLY A 28 1.74 -0.10 -5.97
CA GLY A 28 2.44 -0.78 -4.88
C GLY A 28 1.81 -2.13 -4.59
N LEU A 29 2.64 -3.15 -4.38
CA LEU A 29 2.19 -4.50 -4.01
C LEU A 29 2.81 -4.88 -2.66
N SER A 30 1.99 -5.31 -1.69
CA SER A 30 2.44 -5.77 -0.38
C SER A 30 3.37 -4.74 0.29
N GLN A 31 4.55 -5.16 0.78
CA GLN A 31 5.59 -4.25 1.31
C GLN A 31 5.95 -3.11 0.34
N GLY A 32 5.87 -3.33 -0.98
CA GLY A 32 6.12 -2.29 -1.98
C GLY A 32 5.20 -1.09 -1.87
N SER A 33 3.99 -1.24 -1.31
CA SER A 33 3.07 -0.11 -1.06
C SER A 33 3.62 0.85 0.00
N LEU A 34 4.36 0.35 0.99
CA LEU A 34 5.03 1.20 1.96
C LEU A 34 6.21 1.96 1.36
N ILE A 35 6.96 1.32 0.47
CA ILE A 35 8.01 2.01 -0.31
C ILE A 35 7.39 3.08 -1.20
N GLY A 36 6.26 2.79 -1.85
CA GLY A 36 5.52 3.74 -2.67
C GLY A 36 5.06 4.97 -1.88
N ARG A 37 4.48 4.76 -0.69
CA ARG A 37 4.20 5.87 0.24
C ARG A 37 5.45 6.61 0.66
N GLY A 38 6.55 5.91 0.94
CA GLY A 38 7.83 6.53 1.24
C GLY A 38 8.33 7.42 0.10
N ILE A 39 8.13 7.04 -1.16
CA ILE A 39 8.45 7.90 -2.31
C ILE A 39 7.55 9.14 -2.30
N ILE A 40 6.24 9.00 -2.10
CA ILE A 40 5.30 10.13 -2.07
C ILE A 40 5.64 11.10 -0.94
N GLU A 41 5.87 10.58 0.27
CA GLU A 41 5.99 11.39 1.48
C GLU A 41 7.42 11.92 1.68
N PHE A 42 8.44 11.08 1.52
CA PHE A 42 9.82 11.41 1.85
C PHE A 42 10.64 12.00 0.69
N CYS A 43 10.31 11.69 -0.57
CA CYS A 43 11.16 12.04 -1.72
C CYS A 43 11.08 13.53 -2.07
N ASP A 44 12.00 14.31 -1.50
CA ASP A 44 12.11 15.73 -1.82
C ASP A 44 12.65 15.96 -3.25
N GLY A 45 12.02 16.87 -3.98
CA GLY A 45 12.32 17.14 -5.38
C GLY A 45 12.00 16.00 -6.36
N GLY A 46 11.25 14.97 -5.92
CA GLY A 46 10.74 13.93 -6.80
C GLY A 46 9.62 14.43 -7.73
N PRO A 47 9.48 13.86 -8.94
CA PRO A 47 8.31 14.11 -9.77
C PRO A 47 7.00 13.72 -9.04
N PRO A 48 5.87 14.38 -9.33
CA PRO A 48 4.64 14.17 -8.59
C PRO A 48 3.99 12.81 -8.92
N VAL A 49 3.56 12.08 -7.90
CA VAL A 49 2.68 10.92 -8.08
C VAL A 49 1.24 11.42 -8.25
N LYS A 50 0.58 11.02 -9.33
CA LYS A 50 -0.82 11.38 -9.63
C LYS A 50 -1.78 10.41 -8.94
N ASN A 51 -1.77 9.15 -9.38
CA ASN A 51 -2.57 8.09 -8.78
C ASN A 51 -1.67 7.08 -8.08
N PHE A 52 -2.06 6.67 -6.88
CA PHE A 52 -1.40 5.58 -6.16
C PHE A 52 -2.38 4.44 -5.91
N ILE A 53 -2.06 3.27 -6.44
CA ILE A 53 -2.84 2.04 -6.31
C ILE A 53 -2.04 1.08 -5.44
N SER A 54 -2.55 0.75 -4.25
CA SER A 54 -1.91 -0.14 -3.30
C SER A 54 -2.68 -1.44 -3.16
N LEU A 55 -2.05 -2.56 -3.48
CA LEU A 55 -2.61 -3.89 -3.29
C LEU A 55 -1.99 -4.52 -2.04
N ALA A 56 -2.83 -4.94 -1.09
CA ALA A 56 -2.39 -5.59 0.14
C ALA A 56 -1.30 -4.83 0.90
N GLY A 57 -1.39 -3.49 0.96
CA GLY A 57 -0.35 -2.66 1.56
C GLY A 57 -0.44 -2.64 3.10
N PRO A 58 0.62 -2.97 3.86
CA PRO A 58 0.59 -2.94 5.32
C PRO A 58 0.69 -1.52 5.91
N HIS A 59 -0.22 -0.62 5.52
CA HIS A 59 -0.14 0.82 5.79
C HIS A 59 -0.20 1.22 7.27
N ALA A 60 -0.91 0.44 8.09
CA ALA A 60 -0.95 0.60 9.54
C ALA A 60 -0.01 -0.37 10.27
N GLY A 61 0.74 -1.18 9.53
CA GLY A 61 1.65 -2.20 10.03
C GLY A 61 1.04 -3.59 10.08
N ILE A 62 1.80 -4.54 10.62
CA ILE A 62 1.35 -5.90 10.92
C ILE A 62 1.68 -6.25 12.36
N ALA A 63 0.81 -7.01 13.02
CA ALA A 63 0.93 -7.37 14.42
C ALA A 63 1.66 -8.70 14.65
N SER A 64 1.94 -9.44 13.56
CA SER A 64 2.68 -10.70 13.55
C SER A 64 3.58 -10.79 12.33
N ILE A 65 4.64 -11.58 12.41
CA ILE A 65 5.58 -11.78 11.30
C ILE A 65 4.88 -12.66 10.25
N PRO A 66 4.82 -12.26 8.96
CA PRO A 66 4.30 -13.11 7.90
C PRO A 66 5.24 -14.31 7.76
N PHE A 67 4.77 -15.49 7.34
CA PHE A 67 5.51 -16.77 7.20
C PHE A 67 5.42 -17.80 8.34
N CYS A 68 4.59 -17.60 9.36
CA CYS A 68 4.36 -18.63 10.38
C CYS A 68 3.21 -19.59 10.03
N GLU A 69 3.46 -20.52 9.10
CA GLU A 69 2.55 -21.64 8.78
C GLU A 69 2.89 -22.95 9.52
N SER A 70 3.96 -23.03 10.32
CA SER A 70 4.34 -24.26 11.06
C SER A 70 4.51 -24.06 12.57
N THR A 71 3.95 -24.99 13.35
CA THR A 71 3.55 -24.80 14.76
C THR A 71 4.64 -24.90 15.82
N VAL A 72 5.89 -25.27 15.51
CA VAL A 72 6.90 -25.54 16.56
C VAL A 72 8.15 -24.66 16.46
N ILE A 73 8.60 -24.34 15.25
CA ILE A 73 9.78 -23.47 15.04
C ILE A 73 9.39 -21.99 15.17
N CYS A 74 8.15 -21.64 14.81
CA CYS A 74 7.65 -20.27 14.93
C CYS A 74 7.45 -19.80 16.36
N ILE A 75 6.98 -20.63 17.30
CA ILE A 75 6.72 -20.16 18.67
C ILE A 75 8.02 -19.68 19.36
N PHE A 76 9.14 -20.38 19.11
CA PHE A 76 10.45 -20.01 19.66
C PHE A 76 11.05 -18.76 19.00
N LEU A 77 10.91 -18.61 17.67
CA LEU A 77 11.34 -17.40 16.96
C LEU A 77 10.45 -16.20 17.26
N ASP A 78 9.14 -16.39 17.42
CA ASP A 78 8.18 -15.31 17.62
C ASP A 78 8.34 -14.66 19.00
N SER A 79 8.68 -15.40 20.06
CA SER A 79 8.97 -14.80 21.38
C SER A 79 10.31 -14.06 21.43
N LEU A 80 11.37 -14.61 20.81
CA LEU A 80 12.70 -13.98 20.76
C LEU A 80 12.74 -12.77 19.82
N ILE A 81 12.07 -12.87 18.67
CA ILE A 81 11.94 -11.75 17.74
C ILE A 81 11.04 -10.68 18.34
N LYS A 82 9.92 -10.99 19.01
CA LYS A 82 9.09 -9.95 19.66
C LYS A 82 9.86 -9.14 20.69
N SER A 83 10.75 -9.75 21.49
CA SER A 83 11.57 -9.00 22.45
C SER A 83 12.70 -8.17 21.83
N GLU A 84 13.09 -8.45 20.59
CA GLU A 84 14.26 -7.80 19.95
C GLU A 84 13.97 -7.19 18.58
N VAL A 85 12.71 -7.18 18.11
CA VAL A 85 12.35 -6.74 16.76
C VAL A 85 12.68 -5.26 16.55
N TYR A 86 12.62 -4.48 17.63
CA TYR A 86 12.97 -3.07 17.66
C TYR A 86 14.45 -2.80 18.00
N SER A 87 15.27 -3.85 18.11
CA SER A 87 16.72 -3.71 18.26
C SER A 87 17.36 -3.12 16.99
N ASN A 88 18.48 -2.42 17.17
CA ASN A 88 19.24 -1.83 16.06
C ASN A 88 19.61 -2.87 14.99
N PHE A 89 20.06 -4.06 15.42
CA PHE A 89 20.45 -5.11 14.50
C PHE A 89 19.29 -5.57 13.63
N VAL A 90 18.12 -5.89 14.23
CA VAL A 90 16.96 -6.38 13.46
C VAL A 90 16.45 -5.29 12.52
N GLN A 91 16.32 -4.04 12.98
CA GLN A 91 15.87 -2.90 12.16
C GLN A 91 16.80 -2.59 10.98
N GLU A 92 18.07 -2.98 11.03
CA GLU A 92 19.05 -2.80 9.94
C GLU A 92 19.07 -3.97 8.94
N HIS A 93 18.62 -5.16 9.35
CA HIS A 93 18.81 -6.37 8.56
C HIS A 93 17.50 -6.98 8.04
N LEU A 94 16.37 -6.75 8.70
CA LEU A 94 15.08 -7.37 8.39
C LEU A 94 14.04 -6.34 7.94
N ALA A 95 13.76 -6.25 6.63
CA ALA A 95 12.83 -5.24 6.10
C ALA A 95 11.43 -5.25 6.76
N PRO A 96 10.78 -6.42 7.02
CA PRO A 96 9.50 -6.46 7.71
C PRO A 96 9.47 -5.85 9.11
N SER A 97 10.61 -5.78 9.81
CA SER A 97 10.64 -5.18 11.14
C SER A 97 10.37 -3.67 11.11
N GLY A 98 10.53 -3.03 9.95
CA GLY A 98 10.24 -1.62 9.76
C GLY A 98 8.74 -1.28 9.74
N TYR A 99 7.85 -2.28 9.77
CA TYR A 99 6.39 -2.09 9.88
C TYR A 99 5.71 -3.15 10.75
N LEU A 100 6.47 -3.90 11.57
CA LEU A 100 5.88 -4.68 12.64
C LEU A 100 5.45 -3.74 13.77
N LYS A 101 4.15 -3.70 14.07
CA LYS A 101 3.54 -2.87 15.11
C LYS A 101 2.83 -3.79 16.09
N ILE A 102 3.42 -4.05 17.25
CA ILE A 102 2.78 -4.94 18.23
C ILE A 102 1.82 -4.09 19.08
N PRO A 103 0.49 -4.34 19.08
CA PRO A 103 -0.47 -3.50 19.80
C PRO A 103 -0.19 -3.40 21.30
N THR A 104 0.34 -4.46 21.92
CA THR A 104 0.69 -4.47 23.35
C THR A 104 2.08 -3.90 23.66
N ASP A 105 2.83 -3.46 22.64
CA ASP A 105 4.21 -2.96 22.78
C ASP A 105 4.44 -1.68 21.96
N ILE A 106 3.47 -0.76 22.04
CA ILE A 106 3.50 0.52 21.32
C ILE A 106 4.66 1.40 21.78
N THR A 107 5.10 1.26 23.03
CA THR A 107 6.22 2.05 23.56
C THR A 107 7.53 1.71 22.83
N ASP A 108 7.89 0.43 22.70
CA ASP A 108 9.11 0.05 22.00
C ASP A 108 8.95 0.17 20.47
N TYR A 109 7.74 -0.02 19.94
CA TYR A 109 7.43 0.30 18.54
C TYR A 109 7.76 1.76 18.20
N LEU A 110 7.22 2.72 18.95
CA LEU A 110 7.45 4.15 18.68
C LEU A 110 8.92 4.56 18.88
N LYS A 111 9.65 3.86 19.75
CA LYS A 111 11.04 4.15 20.08
C LYS A 111 12.04 3.53 19.10
N GLY A 112 11.80 2.28 18.68
CA GLY A 112 12.78 1.48 17.95
C GLY A 112 12.40 1.15 16.51
N CYS A 113 11.12 1.20 16.12
CA CYS A 113 10.74 1.00 14.72
C CYS A 113 11.17 2.21 13.86
N ARG A 114 12.06 1.98 12.88
CA ARG A 114 12.73 3.07 12.17
C ARG A 114 11.95 3.64 10.99
N PHE A 115 10.92 2.95 10.53
CA PHE A 115 10.24 3.29 9.28
C PHE A 115 8.77 3.68 9.48
N LEU A 116 7.91 2.76 9.95
CA LEU A 116 6.46 2.99 10.00
C LEU A 116 6.03 4.17 10.90
N PRO A 117 6.55 4.37 12.15
CA PRO A 117 6.18 5.53 12.96
C PRO A 117 6.48 6.86 12.29
N LYS A 118 7.56 6.92 11.50
CA LYS A 118 7.94 8.10 10.72
C LYS A 118 7.03 8.29 9.51
N LEU A 119 6.75 7.21 8.77
CA LEU A 119 5.86 7.24 7.61
C LEU A 119 4.42 7.62 7.99
N ASN A 120 3.95 7.20 9.16
CA ASN A 120 2.59 7.47 9.62
C ASN A 120 2.45 8.73 10.47
N ASN A 121 3.53 9.54 10.62
CA ASN A 121 3.54 10.72 11.48
C ASN A 121 3.05 10.42 12.93
N GLU A 122 3.42 9.25 13.47
CA GLU A 122 2.97 8.79 14.80
C GLU A 122 3.75 9.45 15.95
N ILE A 123 4.97 9.94 15.68
CA ILE A 123 5.86 10.53 16.68
C ILE A 123 5.37 11.93 17.07
N LYS A 124 4.76 12.04 18.26
CA LYS A 124 4.30 13.31 18.83
C LYS A 124 5.46 14.32 18.92
N GLY A 125 5.22 15.55 18.45
CA GLY A 125 6.22 16.62 18.41
C GLY A 125 7.22 16.57 17.25
N ALA A 126 7.24 15.47 16.46
CA ALA A 126 8.11 15.32 15.28
C ALA A 126 7.31 15.09 13.98
N ARG A 127 5.99 15.33 13.99
CA ARG A 127 5.13 15.22 12.81
C ARG A 127 5.58 16.19 11.72
N ASN A 128 5.62 15.71 10.49
CA ASN A 128 6.09 16.48 9.34
C ASN A 128 4.91 16.89 8.43
N SER A 129 4.63 18.19 8.33
CA SER A 129 3.53 18.71 7.50
C SER A 129 3.75 18.49 6.02
N THR A 130 5.00 18.50 5.55
CA THR A 130 5.33 18.25 4.14
C THR A 130 4.96 16.81 3.72
N TYR A 131 5.10 15.83 4.63
CA TYR A 131 4.68 14.45 4.34
C TYR A 131 3.16 14.39 4.11
N LYS A 132 2.41 15.05 4.99
CA LYS A 132 0.95 15.21 4.87
C LYS A 132 0.56 15.91 3.56
N GLU A 133 1.17 17.04 3.26
CA GLU A 133 0.87 17.83 2.06
C GLU A 133 1.10 17.03 0.78
N ARG A 134 2.20 16.26 0.71
CA ARG A 134 2.52 15.43 -0.44
C ARG A 134 1.56 14.26 -0.59
N PHE A 135 1.26 13.54 0.49
CA PHE A 135 0.29 12.45 0.41
C PHE A 135 -1.10 12.97 0.03
N ALA A 136 -1.55 14.08 0.63
CA ALA A 136 -2.81 14.73 0.30
C ALA A 136 -2.89 15.30 -1.14
N SER A 137 -1.75 15.45 -1.81
CA SER A 137 -1.68 15.95 -3.19
C SER A 137 -2.09 14.92 -4.25
N LEU A 138 -2.20 13.63 -3.88
CA LEU A 138 -2.66 12.58 -4.79
C LEU A 138 -3.99 12.97 -5.45
N GLN A 139 -4.12 12.61 -6.73
CA GLN A 139 -5.37 12.72 -7.47
C GLN A 139 -6.32 11.59 -7.06
N ASN A 140 -5.80 10.36 -6.99
CA ASN A 140 -6.53 9.20 -6.49
C ASN A 140 -5.63 8.31 -5.63
N LEU A 141 -6.22 7.77 -4.56
CA LEU A 141 -5.65 6.73 -3.73
C LEU A 141 -6.57 5.51 -3.79
N VAL A 142 -6.12 4.42 -4.39
CA VAL A 142 -6.87 3.16 -4.47
C VAL A 142 -6.24 2.17 -3.52
N LEU A 143 -7.00 1.71 -2.53
CA LEU A 143 -6.57 0.78 -1.50
C LEU A 143 -7.31 -0.54 -1.72
N ILE A 144 -6.60 -1.56 -2.16
CA ILE A 144 -7.16 -2.88 -2.45
C ILE A 144 -6.79 -3.83 -1.31
N MET A 145 -7.82 -4.28 -0.58
CA MET A 145 -7.76 -5.34 0.43
C MET A 145 -8.24 -6.65 -0.18
N PHE A 146 -7.69 -7.76 0.30
CA PHE A 146 -8.04 -9.11 -0.12
C PHE A 146 -8.84 -9.81 0.98
N GLU A 147 -9.98 -10.38 0.62
CA GLU A 147 -10.94 -10.98 1.56
C GLU A 147 -10.31 -12.12 2.38
N ASP A 148 -9.49 -12.95 1.73
CA ASP A 148 -8.88 -14.15 2.32
C ASP A 148 -7.39 -13.95 2.64
N ASP A 149 -6.96 -12.71 2.87
CA ASP A 149 -5.57 -12.41 3.22
C ASP A 149 -5.22 -12.93 4.62
N THR A 150 -4.27 -13.86 4.67
CA THR A 150 -3.71 -14.43 5.92
C THR A 150 -2.27 -13.99 6.15
N VAL A 151 -1.68 -13.22 5.23
CA VAL A 151 -0.30 -12.73 5.30
C VAL A 151 -0.25 -11.44 6.12
N LEU A 152 -1.25 -10.56 5.91
CA LEU A 152 -1.41 -9.34 6.68
C LEU A 152 -2.31 -9.59 7.89
N VAL A 153 -1.77 -9.32 9.09
CA VAL A 153 -2.50 -9.45 10.34
C VAL A 153 -2.47 -8.11 11.06
N PRO A 154 -3.59 -7.36 11.14
CA PRO A 154 -4.88 -7.63 10.49
C PRO A 154 -4.86 -7.26 8.99
N LYS A 155 -5.72 -7.86 8.17
CA LYS A 155 -5.78 -7.57 6.71
C LYS A 155 -6.27 -6.15 6.40
N GLU A 156 -7.06 -5.59 7.32
CA GLU A 156 -7.60 -4.24 7.32
C GLU A 156 -6.51 -3.16 7.30
N THR A 157 -5.26 -3.51 7.62
CA THR A 157 -4.12 -2.62 7.38
C THR A 157 -4.02 -2.15 5.93
N SER A 158 -4.53 -2.94 4.96
CA SER A 158 -4.63 -2.56 3.54
C SER A 158 -5.42 -1.27 3.33
N TRP A 159 -6.34 -1.01 4.25
CA TRP A 159 -7.22 0.15 4.29
C TRP A 159 -6.88 1.10 5.44
N PHE A 160 -5.69 1.04 6.02
CA PHE A 160 -5.30 1.79 7.24
C PHE A 160 -6.10 1.44 8.51
N GLY A 161 -6.90 0.37 8.50
CA GLY A 161 -7.51 -0.16 9.71
C GLY A 161 -6.49 -0.91 10.56
N TYR A 162 -6.66 -0.88 11.89
CA TYR A 162 -5.72 -1.54 12.80
C TYR A 162 -6.32 -1.82 14.18
N TYR A 163 -5.59 -2.56 15.01
CA TYR A 163 -5.92 -2.75 16.41
C TYR A 163 -5.73 -1.46 17.24
N PRO A 164 -6.51 -1.26 18.32
CA PRO A 164 -6.24 -0.21 19.29
C PRO A 164 -4.94 -0.49 20.06
N ASP A 165 -4.33 0.56 20.59
CA ASP A 165 -3.16 0.42 21.46
C ASP A 165 -3.53 -0.40 22.72
N GLY A 166 -2.75 -1.44 22.99
CA GLY A 166 -2.89 -2.32 24.14
C GLY A 166 -3.76 -3.56 23.94
N ALA A 167 -4.43 -3.72 22.79
CA ALA A 167 -5.30 -4.89 22.54
C ALA A 167 -5.24 -5.38 21.09
N PHE A 168 -5.66 -6.63 20.86
CA PHE A 168 -5.77 -7.23 19.51
C PHE A 168 -7.23 -7.29 19.03
N ASP A 169 -8.14 -6.61 19.73
CA ASP A 169 -9.55 -6.51 19.37
C ASP A 169 -10.18 -5.28 20.05
N PRO A 170 -11.25 -4.69 19.45
CA PRO A 170 -11.72 -4.94 18.08
C PRO A 170 -10.76 -4.36 17.02
N ILE A 171 -10.91 -4.73 15.75
CA ILE A 171 -10.21 -4.05 14.65
C ILE A 171 -10.92 -2.73 14.37
N LEU A 172 -10.19 -1.62 14.43
CA LEU A 172 -10.70 -0.29 14.11
C LEU A 172 -10.61 -0.04 12.59
N PRO A 173 -11.67 0.44 11.94
CA PRO A 173 -11.56 0.99 10.59
C PRO A 173 -10.70 2.25 10.61
N ALA A 174 -10.17 2.66 9.46
CA ALA A 174 -9.31 3.83 9.34
C ALA A 174 -9.92 5.08 10.00
N GLN A 175 -11.21 5.32 9.76
CA GLN A 175 -11.96 6.48 10.25
C GLN A 175 -12.02 6.56 11.79
N GLU A 176 -11.78 5.46 12.49
CA GLU A 176 -11.76 5.41 13.96
C GLU A 176 -10.35 5.58 14.55
N THR A 177 -9.29 5.49 13.74
CA THR A 177 -7.90 5.68 14.18
C THR A 177 -7.57 7.15 14.47
N GLU A 178 -6.61 7.40 15.36
CA GLU A 178 -6.11 8.77 15.60
C GLU A 178 -5.46 9.37 14.35
N LEU A 179 -4.73 8.57 13.56
CA LEU A 179 -4.11 8.97 12.30
C LEU A 179 -5.11 9.62 11.35
N TYR A 180 -6.31 9.04 11.23
CA TYR A 180 -7.37 9.62 10.41
C TYR A 180 -8.06 10.79 11.11
N LYS A 181 -8.47 10.64 12.37
CA LYS A 181 -9.24 11.66 13.10
C LYS A 181 -8.50 13.00 13.19
N GLU A 182 -7.20 12.95 13.48
CA GLU A 182 -6.31 14.11 13.53
C GLU A 182 -5.62 14.42 12.18
N ASP A 183 -5.90 13.61 11.16
CA ASP A 183 -5.40 13.76 9.79
C ASP A 183 -3.86 13.92 9.71
N TRP A 184 -3.13 13.01 10.34
CA TRP A 184 -1.66 13.09 10.50
C TRP A 184 -0.89 13.06 9.18
N ILE A 185 -1.43 12.35 8.18
CA ILE A 185 -0.82 12.18 6.87
C ILE A 185 -1.68 12.76 5.74
N GLY A 186 -2.85 13.35 6.03
CA GLY A 186 -3.73 13.84 4.97
C GLY A 186 -4.72 12.80 4.41
N LEU A 187 -4.81 11.62 5.02
CA LEU A 187 -5.74 10.56 4.60
C LEU A 187 -7.20 11.01 4.70
N LYS A 188 -7.58 11.69 5.80
CA LYS A 188 -8.94 12.22 5.96
C LYS A 188 -9.22 13.29 4.92
N THR A 189 -8.24 14.17 4.67
CA THR A 189 -8.35 15.20 3.61
C THR A 189 -8.60 14.57 2.24
N LEU A 190 -7.89 13.49 1.87
CA LEU A 190 -8.13 12.77 0.61
C LEU A 190 -9.50 12.09 0.57
N ASP A 191 -9.91 11.45 1.66
CA ASP A 191 -11.15 10.69 1.75
C ASP A 191 -12.37 11.61 1.64
N GLU A 192 -12.38 12.71 2.40
CA GLU A 192 -13.43 13.74 2.35
C GLU A 192 -13.48 14.44 0.98
N ALA A 193 -12.37 14.53 0.26
CA ALA A 193 -12.33 15.01 -1.12
C ALA A 193 -12.81 13.96 -2.16
N GLY A 194 -13.20 12.76 -1.73
CA GLY A 194 -13.69 11.68 -2.59
C GLY A 194 -12.59 10.98 -3.40
N LYS A 195 -11.32 11.22 -3.06
CA LYS A 195 -10.14 10.72 -3.80
C LYS A 195 -9.67 9.33 -3.34
N VAL A 196 -10.14 8.85 -2.19
CA VAL A 196 -9.82 7.51 -1.70
C VAL A 196 -10.86 6.50 -2.19
N LYS A 197 -10.39 5.32 -2.60
CA LYS A 197 -11.21 4.16 -2.96
C LYS A 197 -10.81 2.97 -2.12
N PHE A 198 -11.67 2.58 -1.19
CA PHE A 198 -11.54 1.35 -0.42
C PHE A 198 -12.18 0.21 -1.21
N VAL A 199 -11.35 -0.66 -1.79
CA VAL A 199 -11.77 -1.77 -2.66
C VAL A 199 -11.46 -3.09 -1.97
N ASN A 200 -12.45 -3.96 -1.85
CA ASN A 200 -12.28 -5.32 -1.34
C ASN A 200 -12.49 -6.29 -2.51
N VAL A 201 -11.57 -7.23 -2.67
CA VAL A 201 -11.64 -8.26 -3.70
C VAL A 201 -11.50 -9.64 -3.07
N SER A 202 -12.12 -10.64 -3.66
CA SER A 202 -11.96 -12.02 -3.22
C SER A 202 -10.58 -12.57 -3.59
N GLY A 203 -10.10 -13.56 -2.83
CA GLY A 203 -8.79 -14.19 -3.03
C GLY A 203 -7.83 -13.96 -1.86
N SER A 204 -6.77 -14.77 -1.85
CA SER A 204 -5.68 -14.65 -0.87
C SER A 204 -4.71 -13.52 -1.22
N HIS A 205 -3.73 -13.25 -0.37
CA HIS A 205 -2.72 -12.18 -0.54
C HIS A 205 -2.21 -12.04 -2.00
N LEU A 206 -2.47 -10.88 -2.62
CA LEU A 206 -2.11 -10.52 -4.00
C LEU A 206 -2.70 -11.40 -5.11
N LYS A 207 -3.58 -12.36 -4.81
CA LYS A 207 -4.29 -13.15 -5.83
C LYS A 207 -5.53 -12.39 -6.30
N ILE A 208 -5.31 -11.42 -7.18
CA ILE A 208 -6.37 -10.62 -7.81
C ILE A 208 -6.78 -11.21 -9.16
N SER A 209 -8.08 -11.22 -9.45
CA SER A 209 -8.60 -11.66 -10.75
C SER A 209 -8.30 -10.64 -11.85
N GLU A 210 -8.22 -11.09 -13.11
CA GLU A 210 -8.05 -10.17 -14.25
C GLU A 210 -9.24 -9.19 -14.37
N SER A 211 -10.46 -9.67 -14.11
CA SER A 211 -11.66 -8.83 -14.07
C SER A 211 -11.55 -7.71 -13.04
N ASP A 212 -11.04 -8.01 -11.84
CA ASP A 212 -10.87 -7.00 -10.79
C ASP A 212 -9.73 -6.03 -11.11
N MET A 213 -8.64 -6.50 -11.73
CA MET A 213 -7.58 -5.60 -12.21
C MET A 213 -8.12 -4.63 -13.26
N LYS A 214 -8.86 -5.13 -14.26
CA LYS A 214 -9.50 -4.29 -15.29
C LYS A 214 -10.48 -3.28 -14.70
N LYS A 215 -11.18 -3.65 -13.62
CA LYS A 215 -12.19 -2.82 -12.98
C LYS A 215 -11.60 -1.76 -12.04
N TYR A 216 -10.61 -2.12 -11.22
CA TYR A 216 -10.17 -1.29 -10.09
C TYR A 216 -8.76 -0.70 -10.26
N ILE A 217 -7.94 -1.19 -11.19
CA ILE A 217 -6.57 -0.72 -11.40
C ILE A 217 -6.47 0.06 -12.72
N VAL A 218 -6.83 -0.57 -13.83
CA VAL A 218 -6.65 -0.03 -15.18
C VAL A 218 -7.23 1.38 -15.38
N PRO A 219 -8.42 1.73 -14.83
CA PRO A 219 -8.98 3.07 -14.99
C PRO A 219 -8.09 4.20 -14.45
N TYR A 220 -7.18 3.89 -13.52
CA TYR A 220 -6.27 4.87 -12.90
C TYR A 220 -4.88 4.91 -13.56
N LEU A 221 -4.62 4.05 -14.55
CA LEU A 221 -3.33 3.97 -15.24
C LEU A 221 -3.33 4.66 -16.60
N GLY A 222 -4.50 4.85 -17.23
CA GLY A 222 -4.62 5.58 -18.48
C GLY A 222 -4.64 7.09 -18.29
N ASP A 223 -4.32 7.83 -19.35
CA ASP A 223 -4.58 9.26 -19.39
C ASP A 223 -6.09 9.49 -19.47
N HIS A 224 -6.69 10.09 -18.45
CA HIS A 224 -7.97 10.73 -18.65
C HIS A 224 -7.74 11.90 -19.61
N PRO A 225 -8.45 11.98 -20.75
CA PRO A 225 -8.45 13.20 -21.53
C PRO A 225 -8.86 14.32 -20.58
N SER A 226 -8.00 15.34 -20.46
CA SER A 226 -8.43 16.65 -19.97
C SER A 226 -9.77 16.96 -20.62
N THR A 227 -10.75 17.38 -19.82
CA THR A 227 -12.15 17.70 -20.19
C THR A 227 -12.25 18.78 -21.27
N GLU A 228 -11.78 18.46 -22.46
CA GLU A 228 -11.88 19.15 -23.74
C GLU A 228 -11.78 18.09 -24.85
N SER A 229 -12.78 17.22 -24.94
CA SER A 229 -13.30 16.72 -26.22
C SER A 229 -14.33 15.62 -25.94
N SER A 230 -15.58 16.05 -25.85
CA SER A 230 -16.79 15.22 -25.78
C SER A 230 -17.04 14.37 -27.05
N SER A 231 -16.08 14.23 -27.98
CA SER A 231 -16.33 13.64 -29.30
C SER A 231 -15.81 12.22 -29.51
N TYR A 232 -15.13 11.60 -28.54
CA TYR A 232 -14.51 10.27 -28.70
C TYR A 232 -15.05 9.18 -27.75
N GLU A 233 -15.93 9.51 -26.82
CA GLU A 233 -16.50 8.56 -25.86
C GLU A 233 -17.33 7.45 -26.55
N TRP A 234 -17.93 7.78 -27.70
CA TRP A 234 -18.65 6.81 -28.54
C TRP A 234 -17.73 5.80 -29.23
N LEU A 235 -16.47 6.16 -29.54
CA LEU A 235 -15.52 5.26 -30.19
C LEU A 235 -15.12 4.13 -29.25
N TRP A 236 -14.93 4.42 -27.97
CA TRP A 236 -14.65 3.41 -26.95
C TRP A 236 -15.85 2.48 -26.74
N ARG A 237 -17.07 3.00 -26.72
CA ARG A 237 -18.29 2.18 -26.62
C ARG A 237 -18.47 1.28 -27.85
N VAL A 238 -18.21 1.80 -29.05
CA VAL A 238 -18.26 1.01 -30.30
C VAL A 238 -17.19 -0.07 -30.31
N TRP A 239 -15.96 0.22 -29.86
CA TRP A 239 -14.89 -0.77 -29.77
C TRP A 239 -15.20 -1.93 -28.82
N TYR A 240 -15.81 -1.65 -27.66
CA TYR A 240 -16.24 -2.72 -26.75
C TYR A 240 -17.40 -3.53 -27.32
N LEU A 241 -18.38 -2.87 -27.97
CA LEU A 241 -19.48 -3.55 -28.64
C LEU A 241 -19.00 -4.42 -29.81
N THR A 242 -17.96 -4.02 -30.54
CA THR A 242 -17.43 -4.85 -31.63
C THR A 242 -16.57 -6.01 -31.13
N LYS A 243 -15.90 -5.90 -29.97
CA LYS A 243 -15.18 -7.03 -29.36
C LYS A 243 -16.12 -8.19 -29.00
N ASP A 244 -17.30 -7.90 -28.45
CA ASP A 244 -18.30 -8.94 -28.11
C ASP A 244 -18.92 -9.57 -29.36
N VAL A 245 -18.97 -8.85 -30.48
CA VAL A 245 -19.50 -9.35 -31.76
C VAL A 245 -18.48 -10.20 -32.53
N ILE A 246 -17.17 -9.99 -32.32
CA ILE A 246 -16.11 -10.67 -33.08
C ILE A 246 -15.58 -11.93 -32.38
N GLY A 247 -16.02 -12.23 -31.15
CA GLY A 247 -15.84 -13.55 -30.53
C GLY A 247 -14.38 -13.99 -30.37
N LEU A 248 -13.46 -13.07 -30.06
CA LEU A 248 -12.07 -13.40 -29.74
C LEU A 248 -11.95 -13.79 -28.26
N ASN A 249 -12.23 -15.04 -27.95
CA ASN A 249 -11.86 -15.68 -26.68
C ASN A 249 -10.45 -16.28 -26.82
N GLU A 250 -9.51 -15.88 -25.96
CA GLU A 250 -8.30 -16.67 -25.69
C GLU A 250 -8.45 -17.36 -24.33
N ASP A 251 -9.07 -18.53 -24.35
CA ASP A 251 -8.93 -19.55 -23.32
C ASP A 251 -8.29 -20.78 -23.98
N GLN A 252 -7.00 -21.02 -23.76
CA GLN A 252 -6.45 -22.38 -23.83
C GLN A 252 -5.16 -22.53 -23.01
N PRO A 253 -5.03 -23.60 -22.21
CA PRO A 253 -3.93 -23.80 -21.27
C PRO A 253 -2.68 -24.35 -21.96
N LEU A 254 -1.51 -23.88 -21.54
CA LEU A 254 -0.22 -24.39 -22.02
C LEU A 254 0.01 -25.82 -21.50
N LEU A 255 -0.25 -26.79 -22.37
CA LEU A 255 0.13 -28.19 -22.23
C LEU A 255 1.65 -28.37 -22.40
N HIS A 256 2.19 -29.23 -21.53
CA HIS A 256 3.50 -29.86 -21.60
C HIS A 256 3.93 -30.28 -23.00
N THR A 257 5.22 -30.14 -23.31
CA THR A 257 5.93 -31.14 -24.12
C THR A 257 7.40 -31.25 -23.69
N THR A 258 7.73 -32.45 -23.23
CA THR A 258 9.06 -33.04 -23.15
C THR A 258 9.66 -33.25 -24.54
N TYR A 259 10.97 -32.98 -24.66
CA TYR A 259 11.93 -33.89 -25.29
C TYR A 259 13.24 -33.81 -24.51
#